data_AF-A0A7C2TQS0-F1
#
_entry.id   AF-A0A7C2TQS0-F1
#
_cell.length_a   1.000
_cell.length_b   1.000
_cell.length_c   1.000
_cell.angle_alpha   90.00
_cell.angle_beta   90.00
_cell.angle_gamma   90.00
#
_symmetry.space_group_name_H-M   'P 1'
#
loop_
_entity.id
_entity.type
_entity.pdbx_description
1 polymer ?
#
loop_
_entity_poly.entity_id
_entity_poly.type
_entity_poly.pdbx_seq_one_letter_code
_entity_poly.pdbx_strand_id
1 'polypeptide(L)'
;DLDSLIVATPVMTMGIPGLLKSFIDRFQVFFMAKYMRKDPMVPEEKRSHRKGLYLGISGMNVPYVFDGAKLTMKAFFEIIDVSYWDDLLINDMDTIQDLTTKPELLDEAYDKGYKLGKMLEAEENNS
;
A
#
# COMPACT_ATOMS: atom_id res chain seq x y z
N ASP A 1 -9.13 -0.91 -14.56
CA ASP A 1 -8.30 -2.12 -14.63
C ASP A 1 -7.11 -1.93 -13.71
N LEU A 2 -6.80 -2.91 -12.84
CA LEU A 2 -5.72 -2.83 -11.85
C LEU A 2 -5.29 -4.24 -11.44
N ASP A 3 -4.02 -4.57 -11.65
CA ASP A 3 -3.45 -5.88 -11.30
C ASP A 3 -2.74 -5.89 -9.93
N SER A 4 -2.09 -4.79 -9.55
CA SER A 4 -1.56 -4.59 -8.19
C SER A 4 -1.31 -3.11 -7.94
N LEU A 5 -1.14 -2.73 -6.67
CA LEU A 5 -0.99 -1.33 -6.28
C LEU A 5 0.17 -1.13 -5.31
N ILE A 6 1.05 -0.19 -5.63
CA ILE A 6 2.06 0.32 -4.70
C ILE A 6 1.59 1.70 -4.23
N VAL A 7 1.53 1.91 -2.91
CA VAL A 7 1.28 3.24 -2.32
C VAL A 7 2.53 3.67 -1.59
N ALA A 8 3.14 4.77 -2.03
CA ALA A 8 4.28 5.38 -1.37
C ALA A 8 3.86 6.72 -0.75
N THR A 9 4.00 6.87 0.57
CA THR A 9 3.55 8.10 1.24
C THR A 9 4.25 8.33 2.58
N PRO A 10 4.58 9.59 2.93
CA PRO A 10 5.08 9.91 4.26
C PRO A 10 3.96 9.84 5.31
N VAL A 11 4.34 9.67 6.57
CA VAL A 11 3.46 9.91 7.71
C VAL A 11 3.31 11.43 7.90
N MET A 12 2.06 11.89 7.92
CA MET A 12 1.69 13.26 8.26
C MET A 12 0.74 13.20 9.45
N THR A 13 1.16 13.76 10.59
CA THR A 13 0.36 13.81 11.83
C THR A 13 -0.18 12.43 12.23
N MET A 14 0.70 11.42 12.37
CA MET A 14 0.37 10.03 12.72
C MET A 14 -0.52 9.27 11.71
N GLY A 15 -0.80 9.87 10.55
CA GLY A 15 -1.60 9.28 9.48
C GLY A 15 -0.98 9.52 8.10
N ILE A 16 -1.82 9.50 7.07
CA ILE A 16 -1.42 9.77 5.69
C ILE A 16 -1.72 11.24 5.30
N PRO A 17 -1.10 11.79 4.25
CA PRO A 17 -1.38 13.14 3.79
C PRO A 17 -2.85 13.33 3.39
N GLY A 18 -3.40 14.52 3.66
CA GLY A 18 -4.81 14.83 3.39
C GLY A 18 -5.23 14.66 1.92
N LEU A 19 -4.31 14.91 0.98
CA LEU A 19 -4.54 14.68 -0.45
C LEU A 19 -4.75 13.19 -0.75
N LEU A 20 -3.88 12.32 -0.22
CA LEU A 20 -4.01 10.86 -0.39
C LEU A 20 -5.26 10.34 0.31
N LYS A 21 -5.58 10.85 1.51
CA LYS A 21 -6.81 10.49 2.20
C LYS A 21 -8.05 10.86 1.40
N SER A 22 -8.07 12.07 0.82
CA SER A 22 -9.17 12.51 -0.05
C SER A 22 -9.30 11.64 -1.30
N PHE A 23 -8.19 11.17 -1.88
CA PHE A 23 -8.22 10.19 -2.97
C PHE A 23 -8.83 8.86 -2.52
N ILE A 24 -8.39 8.31 -1.39
CA ILE A 24 -8.89 7.05 -0.82
C ILE A 24 -10.39 7.13 -0.51
N ASP A 25 -10.87 8.26 0.02
CA ASP A 25 -12.29 8.42 0.38
C ASP A 25 -13.24 8.35 -0.82
N ARG A 26 -12.74 8.59 -2.04
CA ARG A 26 -13.52 8.42 -3.26
C ARG A 26 -13.86 6.95 -3.55
N PHE A 27 -13.19 6.00 -2.91
CA PHE A 27 -13.43 4.56 -3.04
C PHE A 27 -14.50 4.03 -2.08
N GLN A 28 -15.17 4.90 -1.30
CA GLN A 28 -16.33 4.49 -0.50
C GLN A 28 -17.47 3.88 -1.35
N VAL A 29 -17.52 4.15 -2.65
CA VAL A 29 -18.44 3.46 -3.57
C VAL A 29 -18.15 1.96 -3.68
N PHE A 30 -16.88 1.54 -3.61
CA PHE A 30 -16.48 0.11 -3.57
C PHE A 30 -16.89 -0.51 -2.24
N PHE A 31 -16.70 0.21 -1.12
CA PHE A 31 -17.18 -0.23 0.19
C PHE A 31 -18.69 -0.49 0.16
N MET A 32 -19.47 0.46 -0.36
CA MET A 32 -20.93 0.31 -0.48
C MET A 32 -21.33 -0.85 -1.39
N ALA A 33 -20.61 -1.05 -2.50
CA ALA A 33 -20.82 -2.18 -3.40
C ALA A 33 -20.57 -3.52 -2.69
N LYS A 34 -19.39 -3.68 -2.08
CA LYS A 34 -18.92 -4.91 -1.45
C LYS A 34 -19.70 -5.26 -0.19
N TYR A 35 -19.83 -4.32 0.75
CA TYR A 35 -20.35 -4.62 2.09
C TYR A 35 -21.85 -4.38 2.24
N MET A 36 -22.41 -3.38 1.57
CA MET A 36 -23.82 -3.02 1.74
C MET A 36 -24.70 -3.69 0.68
N ARG A 37 -24.33 -3.57 -0.60
CA ARG A 37 -25.09 -4.17 -1.73
C ARG A 37 -24.78 -5.64 -1.97
N LYS A 38 -23.68 -6.15 -1.39
CA LYS A 38 -23.18 -7.52 -1.62
C LYS A 38 -22.93 -7.83 -3.10
N ASP A 39 -22.56 -6.81 -3.85
CA ASP A 39 -22.29 -6.84 -5.29
C ASP A 39 -20.97 -6.10 -5.54
N PRO A 40 -19.82 -6.75 -5.25
CA PRO A 40 -18.52 -6.09 -5.33
C PRO A 40 -18.17 -5.71 -6.78
N MET A 41 -17.56 -4.54 -6.96
CA MET A 41 -17.20 -4.01 -8.29
C MET A 41 -15.98 -4.71 -8.91
N VAL A 42 -15.22 -5.48 -8.12
CA VAL A 42 -14.05 -6.22 -8.60
C VAL A 42 -14.49 -7.66 -8.91
N PRO A 43 -14.28 -8.15 -10.14
CA PRO A 43 -14.57 -9.53 -10.51
C PRO A 43 -13.81 -10.52 -9.63
N GLU A 44 -14.44 -11.65 -9.29
CA GLU A 44 -13.88 -12.63 -8.34
C GLU A 44 -12.56 -13.21 -8.83
N GLU A 45 -12.45 -13.48 -10.12
CA GLU A 45 -11.25 -13.95 -10.81
C GLU A 45 -10.07 -12.97 -10.69
N LYS A 46 -10.34 -11.69 -10.39
CA LYS A 46 -9.31 -10.68 -10.19
C LYS A 46 -8.84 -10.52 -8.75
N ARG A 47 -9.58 -11.02 -7.76
CA ARG A 47 -9.29 -10.69 -6.35
C ARG A 47 -8.07 -11.41 -5.79
N SER A 48 -7.82 -12.65 -6.22
CA SER A 48 -6.78 -13.52 -5.67
C SER A 48 -5.35 -13.09 -6.02
N HIS A 49 -5.16 -12.46 -7.18
CA HIS A 49 -3.85 -12.04 -7.68
C HIS A 49 -3.48 -10.60 -7.28
N ARG A 50 -4.47 -9.78 -6.97
CA ARG A 50 -4.24 -8.36 -6.65
C ARG A 50 -3.55 -8.17 -5.32
N LYS A 51 -2.30 -7.69 -5.37
CA LYS A 51 -1.44 -7.46 -4.21
C LYS A 51 -1.11 -5.99 -4.03
N GLY A 52 -0.97 -5.59 -2.78
CA GLY A 52 -0.74 -4.22 -2.34
C GLY A 52 0.58 -4.10 -1.59
N LEU A 53 1.42 -3.14 -1.97
CA LEU A 53 2.68 -2.81 -1.29
C LEU A 53 2.60 -1.39 -0.73
N TYR A 54 2.88 -1.24 0.56
CA TYR A 54 2.95 0.07 1.22
C TYR A 54 4.41 0.48 1.49
N LEU A 55 4.82 1.62 0.94
CA LEU A 55 6.11 2.25 1.23
C LEU A 55 5.87 3.50 2.09
N GLY A 56 6.32 3.45 3.35
CA GLY A 56 6.09 4.48 4.35
C GLY A 56 7.38 5.10 4.83
N ILE A 57 7.44 6.43 4.89
CA ILE A 57 8.53 7.15 5.56
C ILE A 57 7.98 8.03 6.69
N SER A 58 8.76 8.28 7.73
CA SER A 58 8.41 9.23 8.79
C SER A 58 9.62 9.97 9.31
N GLY A 59 9.46 11.25 9.62
CA GLY A 59 10.49 12.04 10.32
C GLY A 59 10.68 11.57 11.76
N MET A 60 9.61 11.17 12.45
CA MET A 60 9.68 10.76 13.85
C MET A 60 10.24 9.35 14.03
N ASN A 61 11.02 9.17 15.10
CA ASN A 61 11.54 7.87 15.53
C ASN A 61 10.79 7.34 16.77
N VAL A 62 9.54 6.91 16.57
CA VAL A 62 8.72 6.26 17.62
C VAL A 62 8.11 4.96 17.09
N PRO A 63 7.96 3.91 17.93
CA PRO A 63 7.60 2.57 17.46
C PRO A 63 6.20 2.48 16.83
N TYR A 64 5.29 3.38 17.22
CA TYR A 64 3.89 3.41 16.77
C TYR A 64 3.66 4.42 15.63
N VAL A 65 4.71 4.98 15.04
CA VAL A 65 4.61 6.09 14.07
C VAL A 65 3.79 5.73 12.82
N PHE A 66 3.78 4.45 12.44
CA PHE A 66 3.07 3.96 11.26
C PHE A 66 1.70 3.36 11.56
N ASP A 67 1.28 3.20 12.82
CA ASP A 67 0.08 2.42 13.16
C ASP A 67 -1.17 2.96 12.46
N GLY A 68 -1.40 4.27 12.53
CA GLY A 68 -2.55 4.92 11.87
C GLY A 68 -2.49 4.82 10.34
N ALA A 69 -1.30 4.99 9.76
CA ALA A 69 -1.09 4.87 8.32
C ALA A 69 -1.32 3.43 7.83
N LYS A 70 -0.77 2.42 8.52
CA LYS A 70 -0.95 1.00 8.21
C LYS A 70 -2.42 0.59 8.30
N LEU A 71 -3.13 1.02 9.34
CA LEU A 71 -4.58 0.76 9.47
C LEU A 71 -5.35 1.34 8.29
N THR A 72 -5.01 2.57 7.89
CA THR A 72 -5.64 3.22 6.72
C THR A 72 -5.34 2.47 5.42
N MET A 73 -4.09 2.04 5.19
CA MET A 73 -3.71 1.27 4.00
C MET A 73 -4.39 -0.10 3.95
N LYS A 74 -4.41 -0.83 5.07
CA LYS A 74 -5.11 -2.12 5.17
C LYS A 74 -6.59 -1.97 4.86
N ALA A 75 -7.25 -0.97 5.45
CA ALA A 75 -8.66 -0.71 5.19
C ALA A 75 -8.91 -0.33 3.73
N PHE A 76 -8.06 0.53 3.15
CA PHE A 76 -8.18 0.93 1.75
C PHE A 76 -8.01 -0.27 0.80
N PHE A 77 -6.94 -1.05 0.95
CA PHE A 77 -6.67 -2.23 0.13
C PHE A 77 -7.82 -3.25 0.22
N GLU A 78 -8.34 -3.49 1.42
CA GLU A 78 -9.50 -4.36 1.63
C GLU A 78 -10.77 -3.85 0.92
N ILE A 79 -11.01 -2.52 0.95
CA ILE A 79 -12.15 -1.90 0.25
C ILE A 79 -12.07 -2.13 -1.26
N ILE A 80 -10.87 -2.11 -1.84
CA ILE A 80 -10.66 -2.23 -3.28
C ILE A 80 -10.29 -3.64 -3.73
N ASP A 81 -10.47 -4.67 -2.89
CA ASP A 81 -10.10 -6.08 -3.13
C ASP A 81 -8.64 -6.25 -3.58
N VAL A 82 -7.73 -5.60 -2.86
CA VAL A 82 -6.28 -5.76 -2.96
C VAL A 82 -5.79 -6.38 -1.65
N SER A 83 -5.01 -7.46 -1.73
CA SER A 83 -4.42 -8.07 -0.56
C SER A 83 -3.22 -7.26 -0.08
N TYR A 84 -3.20 -6.84 1.19
CA TYR A 84 -2.00 -6.21 1.78
C TYR A 84 -0.88 -7.25 1.84
N TRP A 85 0.07 -7.17 0.90
CA TRP A 85 1.10 -8.18 0.70
C TRP A 85 2.33 -7.92 1.56
N ASP A 86 2.86 -6.70 1.50
CA ASP A 86 4.08 -6.34 2.22
C ASP A 86 4.15 -4.82 2.47
N ASP A 87 5.08 -4.40 3.32
CA ASP A 87 5.47 -3.01 3.51
C ASP A 87 6.97 -2.80 3.67
N LEU A 88 7.42 -1.57 3.41
CA LEU A 88 8.72 -1.05 3.78
C LEU A 88 8.52 0.26 4.53
N LEU A 89 8.93 0.30 5.79
CA LEU A 89 8.67 1.40 6.70
C LEU A 89 9.97 1.95 7.27
N ILE A 90 10.24 3.23 7.00
CA ILE A 90 11.49 3.89 7.37
C ILE A 90 11.14 5.08 8.27
N ASN A 91 11.40 4.95 9.57
CA ASN A 91 11.30 6.04 10.53
C ASN A 91 12.59 6.85 10.61
N ASP A 92 12.58 7.91 11.42
CA ASP A 92 13.77 8.73 11.71
C ASP A 92 14.37 9.47 10.50
N MET A 93 13.55 9.80 9.50
CA MET A 93 14.02 10.49 8.29
C MET A 93 14.58 11.90 8.55
N ASP A 94 14.18 12.55 9.65
CA ASP A 94 14.70 13.86 10.04
C ASP A 94 16.18 13.78 10.49
N THR A 95 16.59 12.60 10.98
CA THR A 95 17.99 12.29 11.33
C THR A 95 18.76 11.75 10.13
N ILE A 96 18.15 10.87 9.32
CA ILE A 96 18.80 10.29 8.14
C ILE A 96 19.18 11.39 7.14
N GLN A 97 18.26 12.33 6.86
CA GLN A 97 18.37 13.49 5.95
C GLN A 97 18.72 13.17 4.50
N ASP A 98 19.67 12.28 4.25
CA ASP A 98 20.14 11.83 2.96
C ASP A 98 19.96 10.31 2.83
N LEU A 99 18.90 9.91 2.11
CA LEU A 99 18.59 8.51 1.84
C LEU A 99 19.65 7.82 0.97
N THR A 100 20.50 8.56 0.25
CA THR A 100 21.59 7.96 -0.54
C THR A 100 22.66 7.33 0.33
N THR A 101 22.71 7.70 1.61
CA THR A 101 23.57 7.06 2.64
C THR A 101 23.01 5.72 3.12
N LYS A 102 21.81 5.35 2.68
CA LYS A 102 21.07 4.12 3.04
C LYS A 102 20.72 3.30 1.79
N PRO A 103 21.71 2.87 0.98
CA PRO A 103 21.46 2.12 -0.25
C PRO A 103 20.65 0.84 0.00
N GLU A 104 20.79 0.22 1.16
CA GLU A 104 20.03 -0.97 1.55
C GLU A 104 18.51 -0.76 1.55
N LEU A 105 18.04 0.46 1.86
CA LEU A 105 16.62 0.80 1.87
C LEU A 105 16.08 0.96 0.45
N LEU A 106 16.91 1.48 -0.46
CA LEU A 106 16.58 1.61 -1.88
C LEU A 106 16.55 0.24 -2.55
N ASP A 107 17.53 -0.62 -2.22
CA ASP A 107 17.59 -2.00 -2.70
C ASP A 107 16.39 -2.80 -2.22
N GLU A 108 16.00 -2.67 -0.95
CA GLU A 108 14.81 -3.36 -0.43
C GLU A 108 13.51 -2.87 -1.11
N ALA A 109 13.38 -1.56 -1.34
CA ALA A 109 12.23 -1.02 -2.07
C ALA A 109 12.16 -1.57 -3.51
N TYR A 110 13.31 -1.62 -4.18
CA TYR A 110 13.43 -2.19 -5.53
C TYR A 110 13.06 -3.67 -5.54
N ASP A 111 13.64 -4.47 -4.65
CA ASP A 111 13.41 -5.90 -4.56
C ASP A 111 11.94 -6.25 -4.28
N LYS A 112 11.27 -5.51 -3.40
CA LYS A 112 9.84 -5.69 -3.12
C LYS A 112 9.00 -5.36 -4.35
N GLY A 113 9.28 -4.24 -5.03
CA GLY A 113 8.61 -3.87 -6.28
C GLY A 113 8.83 -4.90 -7.39
N TYR A 114 10.06 -5.38 -7.56
CA TYR A 114 10.41 -6.40 -8.53
C TYR A 114 9.69 -7.72 -8.27
N LYS A 115 9.69 -8.19 -7.01
CA LYS A 115 8.96 -9.40 -6.60
C LYS A 115 7.46 -9.28 -6.87
N LEU A 116 6.86 -8.12 -6.58
CA LEU A 116 5.46 -7.86 -6.89
C LEU A 116 5.17 -8.02 -8.39
N GLY A 117 6.01 -7.44 -9.25
CA GLY A 117 5.90 -7.59 -10.70
C GLY A 117 6.08 -9.05 -11.16
N LYS A 118 7.06 -9.78 -10.62
CA LYS A 118 7.27 -11.20 -10.93
C LYS A 118 6.09 -12.09 -10.52
N MET A 119 5.40 -11.77 -9.43
CA MET A 119 4.21 -12.51 -9.01
C MET A 119 3.07 -12.35 -10.02
N LEU A 120 2.89 -11.15 -10.59
CA LEU A 120 1.89 -10.89 -11.63
C LEU A 120 2.18 -11.71 -12.89
N GLU A 121 3.43 -11.72 -13.37
CA GLU A 121 3.81 -12.52 -14.54
C GLU A 121 3.56 -14.02 -14.32
N ALA A 122 3.83 -14.53 -13.11
CA ALA A 122 3.60 -15.94 -12.79
C ALA A 122 2.12 -16.30 -12.74
N GLU A 123 1.25 -15.38 -12.28
CA GLU A 123 -0.19 -15.58 -12.23
C GLU A 123 -0.82 -15.53 -13.64
N GLU A 124 -0.33 -14.65 -14.53
CA GLU A 124 -0.72 -14.62 -15.95
C GLU A 124 -0.37 -15.91 -16.70
N ASN A 125 0.83 -16.47 -16.47
CA ASN A 125 1.27 -17.70 -17.15
C ASN A 125 0.55 -18.97 -16.66
N ASN A 126 -0.15 -18.91 -15.52
CA ASN A 126 -0.89 -20.03 -14.93
C ASN A 126 -2.42 -19.94 -15.16
N SER A 127 -2.89 -18.88 -15.81
CA SER A 127 -4.31 -18.61 -16.14
C SER A 127 -4.64 -18.97 -17.58
#